data_AF-A0AAV6S182-F1
#
_entry.id   AF-A0AAV6S182-F1
#
_cell.length_a   1.000
_cell.length_b   1.000
_cell.length_c   1.000
_cell.angle_alpha   90.00
_cell.angle_beta   90.00
_cell.angle_gamma   90.00
#
_symmetry.space_group_name_H-M   'P 1'
#
loop_
_entity.id
_entity.type
_entity.pdbx_description
1 polymer ?
#
loop_
_entity_poly.entity_id
_entity_poly.type
_entity_poly.pdbx_seq_one_letter_code
_entity_poly.pdbx_strand_id
1 'polypeptide(L)'
;MADKEKRRSGVAAPEMPEGKATKSDSDREFLSQAGVGELLRGAILKMVEARSDDPIGFLADHFCHLASMSDRGAGTAGCGDGDQLSNGPLSAGAREQQHLNRALWHLRLAHHSQRSAFSNNVRVAYDLLNLTGPGKHSGETPEGQEGSCTESPTGGGGGGGGEGEGGGVRGSLYTQTLQCLCSEGGVPASTSAPLLRRLHCHDHEAVPYDVFRHGVLTCAVFSDYIRQAQRLYAEVCCPDEGPASRALCLAVLGTLKEALETSQGCDATCCVNANTKANVCLEANVKAIRYLKASAKISPHKLAAAMSGAQTRGPGGNMDAKEFENAAADLFITRVKVVS
;
A
#
# COMPACT_ATOMS: atom_id res chain seq x y z
N MET A 1 36.39 -72.03 55.94
CA MET A 1 36.94 -70.75 55.43
C MET A 1 36.53 -70.63 53.98
N ALA A 2 35.79 -69.56 53.63
CA ALA A 2 35.55 -68.94 52.30
C ALA A 2 35.13 -69.88 51.13
N ASP A 3 34.26 -69.56 50.18
CA ASP A 3 33.74 -68.29 49.65
C ASP A 3 32.59 -68.61 48.66
N LYS A 4 31.67 -67.65 48.48
CA LYS A 4 30.86 -67.33 47.27
C LYS A 4 29.96 -68.38 46.58
N GLU A 5 28.88 -68.04 45.87
CA GLU A 5 28.02 -66.85 45.71
C GLU A 5 26.82 -67.25 44.83
N LYS A 6 25.65 -66.65 45.12
CA LYS A 6 24.41 -66.47 44.32
C LYS A 6 23.78 -67.67 43.58
N ARG A 7 22.46 -67.82 43.80
CA ARG A 7 21.45 -67.63 42.74
C ARG A 7 19.99 -67.60 43.26
N ARG A 8 19.25 -66.63 42.71
CA ARG A 8 17.84 -66.68 42.25
C ARG A 8 16.69 -66.37 43.23
N SER A 9 16.00 -65.25 42.96
CA SER A 9 14.55 -65.09 42.75
C SER A 9 14.24 -63.59 42.75
N GLY A 10 13.34 -63.01 41.95
CA GLY A 10 12.40 -63.52 40.98
C GLY A 10 11.60 -62.32 40.43
N VAL A 11 11.11 -62.48 39.19
CA VAL A 11 9.87 -61.94 38.59
C VAL A 11 9.33 -60.57 39.07
N ALA A 12 9.28 -59.60 38.14
CA ALA A 12 8.27 -58.54 38.10
C ALA A 12 7.90 -58.20 36.64
N ALA A 13 6.64 -57.80 36.45
CA ALA A 13 5.76 -57.71 35.28
C ALA A 13 6.27 -57.02 33.98
N PRO A 14 5.58 -57.22 32.83
CA PRO A 14 5.90 -56.60 31.55
C PRO A 14 5.37 -55.16 31.41
N GLU A 15 6.24 -54.33 30.83
CA GLU A 15 6.02 -53.16 29.96
C GLU A 15 4.74 -52.30 30.09
N MET A 16 4.98 -51.04 30.43
CA MET A 16 4.13 -49.87 30.14
C MET A 16 4.41 -49.37 28.71
N PRO A 17 3.42 -48.82 27.99
CA PRO A 17 3.62 -48.29 26.65
C PRO A 17 4.36 -46.94 26.69
N GLU A 18 5.12 -46.70 25.63
CA GLU A 18 5.64 -45.41 25.21
C GLU A 18 4.55 -44.32 25.23
N GLY A 19 4.90 -43.14 25.73
CA GLY A 19 3.98 -42.01 25.80
C GLY A 19 4.66 -40.73 26.23
N LYS A 20 5.70 -40.30 25.52
CA LYS A 20 6.33 -38.99 25.70
C LYS A 20 5.77 -37.99 24.68
N ALA A 21 4.46 -37.80 24.70
CA ALA A 21 3.72 -36.79 23.94
C ALA A 21 2.73 -36.11 24.90
N THR A 22 3.15 -35.09 25.64
CA THR A 22 2.25 -34.45 26.62
C THR A 22 2.42 -32.95 26.78
N LYS A 23 3.52 -32.34 26.31
CA LYS A 23 3.71 -30.88 26.41
C LYS A 23 3.56 -30.15 25.07
N SER A 24 4.05 -30.75 23.98
CA SER A 24 3.86 -30.19 22.65
C SER A 24 2.42 -30.26 22.16
N ASP A 25 1.67 -31.28 22.57
CA ASP A 25 0.24 -31.39 22.23
C ASP A 25 -0.59 -30.35 22.97
N SER A 26 -0.31 -30.08 24.26
CA SER A 26 -1.00 -29.04 25.02
C SER A 26 -0.74 -27.64 24.47
N ASP A 27 0.50 -27.33 24.10
CA ASP A 27 0.86 -26.03 23.53
C ASP A 27 0.22 -25.84 22.15
N ARG A 28 0.20 -26.90 21.33
CA ARG A 28 -0.44 -26.89 20.01
C ARG A 28 -1.96 -26.75 20.09
N GLU A 29 -2.60 -27.43 21.03
CA GLU A 29 -4.04 -27.30 21.30
C GLU A 29 -4.38 -25.90 21.79
N PHE A 30 -3.58 -25.33 22.71
CA PHE A 30 -3.74 -23.96 23.19
C PHE A 30 -3.66 -22.94 22.04
N LEU A 31 -2.64 -23.03 21.17
CA LEU A 31 -2.50 -22.13 20.02
C LEU A 31 -3.65 -22.29 19.01
N SER A 32 -4.16 -23.51 18.87
CA SER A 32 -5.32 -23.80 18.01
C SER A 32 -6.60 -23.19 18.58
N GLN A 33 -6.84 -23.33 19.89
CA GLN A 33 -7.99 -22.72 20.58
C GLN A 33 -7.91 -21.18 20.58
N ALA A 34 -6.71 -20.61 20.68
CA ALA A 34 -6.48 -19.17 20.59
C ALA A 34 -6.65 -18.61 19.16
N GLY A 35 -6.94 -19.45 18.16
CA GLY A 35 -7.20 -19.01 16.78
C GLY A 35 -5.95 -18.52 16.03
N VAL A 36 -4.74 -18.80 16.52
CA VAL A 36 -3.47 -18.32 15.94
C VAL A 36 -3.31 -18.78 14.49
N GLY A 37 -3.80 -19.98 14.16
CA GLY A 37 -3.76 -20.52 12.80
C GLY A 37 -4.52 -19.66 11.79
N GLU A 38 -5.71 -19.17 12.14
CA GLU A 38 -6.52 -18.33 11.26
C GLU A 38 -5.95 -16.91 11.17
N LEU A 39 -5.44 -16.37 12.28
CA LEU A 39 -4.73 -15.09 12.30
C LEU A 39 -3.49 -15.10 11.40
N LEU A 40 -2.67 -16.17 11.47
CA LEU A 40 -1.49 -16.32 10.63
C LEU A 40 -1.86 -16.54 9.17
N ARG A 41 -2.87 -17.36 8.87
CA ARG A 41 -3.38 -17.55 7.50
C ARG A 41 -3.86 -16.23 6.91
N GLY A 42 -4.60 -15.44 7.67
CA GLY A 42 -5.05 -14.11 7.26
C GLY A 42 -3.87 -13.16 6.96
N ALA A 43 -2.86 -13.13 7.83
CA ALA A 43 -1.67 -12.32 7.63
C ALA A 43 -0.84 -12.74 6.40
N ILE A 44 -0.65 -14.05 6.20
CA ILE A 44 0.03 -14.61 5.02
C ILE A 44 -0.75 -14.29 3.75
N LEU A 45 -2.08 -14.43 3.77
CA LEU A 45 -2.92 -14.08 2.63
C LEU A 45 -2.73 -12.59 2.28
N LYS A 46 -2.73 -11.70 3.27
CA LYS A 46 -2.49 -10.26 3.07
C LYS A 46 -1.09 -9.97 2.52
N MET A 47 -0.06 -10.65 3.02
CA MET A 47 1.31 -10.54 2.51
C MET A 47 1.39 -10.96 1.04
N VAL A 48 0.72 -12.05 0.67
CA VAL A 48 0.67 -12.54 -0.73
C VAL A 48 -0.14 -11.60 -1.63
N GLU A 49 -1.27 -11.07 -1.14
CA GLU A 49 -2.07 -10.07 -1.84
C GLU A 49 -1.29 -8.78 -2.08
N ALA A 50 -0.48 -8.35 -1.10
CA ALA A 50 0.38 -7.17 -1.16
C ALA A 50 1.59 -7.33 -2.09
N ARG A 51 2.06 -8.57 -2.33
CA ARG A 51 3.31 -8.86 -3.06
C ARG A 51 4.50 -8.08 -2.50
N SER A 52 4.61 -8.05 -1.17
CA SER A 52 5.73 -7.35 -0.51
C SER A 52 7.06 -7.96 -0.91
N ASP A 53 8.03 -7.11 -1.25
CA ASP A 53 9.43 -7.51 -1.43
C ASP A 53 10.11 -7.87 -0.11
N ASP A 54 9.62 -7.30 1.00
CA ASP A 54 10.01 -7.65 2.35
C ASP A 54 8.82 -8.32 3.05
N PRO A 55 8.65 -9.64 2.88
CA PRO A 55 7.54 -10.37 3.50
C PRO A 55 7.63 -10.36 5.03
N ILE A 56 8.83 -10.32 5.60
CA ILE A 56 9.03 -10.36 7.06
C ILE A 56 8.71 -8.99 7.66
N GLY A 57 9.22 -7.91 7.09
CA GLY A 57 8.87 -6.54 7.50
C GLY A 57 7.37 -6.28 7.37
N PHE A 58 6.73 -6.74 6.28
CA PHE A 58 5.28 -6.62 6.12
C PHE A 58 4.50 -7.32 7.25
N LEU A 59 4.88 -8.55 7.61
CA LEU A 59 4.22 -9.28 8.68
C LEU A 59 4.42 -8.60 10.05
N ALA A 60 5.62 -8.10 10.32
CA ALA A 60 5.91 -7.34 11.54
C ALA A 60 5.02 -6.10 11.65
N ASP A 61 4.97 -5.29 10.59
CA ASP A 61 4.10 -4.11 10.51
C ASP A 61 2.62 -4.47 10.65
N HIS A 62 2.18 -5.55 10.00
CA HIS A 62 0.80 -6.03 10.06
C HIS A 62 0.39 -6.39 11.48
N PHE A 63 1.22 -7.14 12.22
CA PHE A 63 0.93 -7.49 13.60
C PHE A 63 1.02 -6.29 14.56
N CYS A 64 1.98 -5.39 14.35
CA CYS A 64 2.05 -4.13 15.09
C CYS A 64 0.77 -3.29 14.90
N HIS A 65 0.24 -3.23 13.68
CA HIS A 65 -1.01 -2.52 13.37
C HIS A 65 -2.22 -3.19 14.02
N LEU A 66 -2.31 -4.52 13.95
CA LEU A 66 -3.39 -5.28 14.59
C LEU A 66 -3.39 -5.09 16.13
N ALA A 67 -2.22 -5.13 16.77
CA ALA A 67 -2.09 -4.87 18.20
C ALA A 67 -2.57 -3.46 18.56
N SER A 68 -2.14 -2.45 17.79
CA SER A 68 -2.51 -1.05 18.00
C SER A 68 -4.02 -0.77 17.78
N MET A 69 -4.70 -1.61 17.00
CA MET A 69 -6.15 -1.55 16.82
C MET A 69 -6.91 -2.20 17.97
N SER A 70 -6.36 -3.27 18.56
CA SER A 70 -6.98 -4.00 19.68
C SER A 70 -6.99 -3.18 20.98
N ASP A 71 -5.94 -2.39 21.24
CA ASP A 71 -5.84 -1.52 22.42
C ASP A 71 -6.86 -0.37 22.43
N ARG A 72 -7.51 -0.07 21.30
CA ARG A 72 -8.55 0.96 21.21
C ARG A 72 -9.97 0.40 21.42
N GLY A 73 -10.12 -0.92 21.45
CA GLY A 73 -11.40 -1.62 21.62
C GLY A 73 -11.57 -2.34 22.96
N ALA A 74 -10.50 -2.54 23.73
CA ALA A 74 -10.55 -3.19 25.05
C ALA A 74 -10.78 -2.18 26.19
N GLY A 75 -11.84 -1.40 26.08
CA GLY A 75 -12.30 -0.47 27.12
C GLY A 75 -13.50 -0.99 27.89
N THR A 76 -13.60 -2.28 28.21
CA THR A 76 -14.58 -2.81 29.18
C THR A 76 -14.09 -4.13 29.77
N ALA A 77 -14.08 -4.20 31.10
CA ALA A 77 -13.83 -5.35 31.98
C ALA A 77 -12.38 -5.64 32.40
N GLY A 78 -12.01 -5.13 33.58
CA GLY A 78 -10.87 -5.59 34.38
C GLY A 78 -10.53 -4.57 35.47
N CYS A 79 -10.93 -4.82 36.71
CA CYS A 79 -10.69 -3.91 37.83
C CYS A 79 -9.20 -3.81 38.19
N GLY A 80 -8.77 -2.60 38.53
CA GLY A 80 -7.42 -2.29 39.01
C GLY A 80 -7.34 -0.80 39.30
N ASP A 81 -7.54 -0.45 40.57
CA ASP A 81 -7.42 0.90 41.12
C ASP A 81 -5.95 1.37 41.07
N GLY A 82 -5.70 2.58 40.57
CA GLY A 82 -4.37 3.24 40.57
C GLY A 82 -3.91 3.78 39.20
N ASP A 83 -3.83 5.11 39.11
CA ASP A 83 -3.21 5.92 38.05
C ASP A 83 -3.86 5.95 36.65
N GLN A 84 -5.06 6.52 36.62
CA GLN A 84 -5.65 7.16 35.45
C GLN A 84 -4.91 8.49 35.14
N LEU A 85 -3.67 8.42 34.63
CA LEU A 85 -3.00 9.58 34.05
C LEU A 85 -3.33 9.68 32.55
N SER A 86 -4.38 10.45 32.27
CA SER A 86 -4.49 11.37 31.13
C SER A 86 -4.37 10.76 29.71
N ASN A 87 -5.44 10.10 29.25
CA ASN A 87 -5.81 10.17 27.82
C ASN A 87 -6.50 11.53 27.58
N GLY A 88 -5.74 12.61 27.53
CA GLY A 88 -6.23 13.90 27.03
C GLY A 88 -6.65 13.79 25.56
N PRO A 89 -7.54 14.68 25.06
CA PRO A 89 -7.88 14.71 23.64
C PRO A 89 -6.60 14.87 22.82
N LEU A 90 -6.32 13.89 21.96
CA LEU A 90 -5.19 13.95 21.03
C LEU A 90 -5.25 15.28 20.27
N SER A 91 -4.11 16.00 20.24
CA SER A 91 -3.99 17.20 19.41
C SER A 91 -4.46 16.89 17.99
N ALA A 92 -5.14 17.85 17.35
CA ALA A 92 -5.70 17.68 16.00
C ALA A 92 -4.68 17.09 15.01
N GLY A 93 -3.40 17.51 15.11
CA GLY A 93 -2.32 16.97 14.29
C GLY A 93 -1.97 15.50 14.57
N ALA A 94 -2.09 15.03 15.82
CA ALA A 94 -1.85 13.63 16.17
C ALA A 94 -2.96 12.71 15.62
N ARG A 95 -4.21 13.19 15.61
CA ARG A 95 -5.34 12.49 15.00
C ARG A 95 -5.21 12.43 13.48
N GLU A 96 -4.80 13.53 12.85
CA GLU A 96 -4.52 13.60 11.40
C GLU A 96 -3.42 12.62 10.99
N GLN A 97 -2.30 12.60 11.71
CA GLN A 97 -1.21 11.65 11.46
C GLN A 97 -1.66 10.19 11.65
N GLN A 98 -2.53 9.91 12.64
CA GLN A 98 -3.08 8.58 12.83
C GLN A 98 -3.97 8.15 11.65
N HIS A 99 -4.84 9.02 11.15
CA HIS A 99 -5.67 8.73 9.98
C HIS A 99 -4.82 8.50 8.74
N LEU A 100 -3.76 9.28 8.54
CA LEU A 100 -2.78 9.07 7.47
C LEU A 100 -2.10 7.70 7.57
N ASN A 101 -1.58 7.33 8.74
CA ASN A 101 -0.94 6.02 8.95
C ASN A 101 -1.90 4.86 8.67
N ARG A 102 -3.19 5.00 9.04
CA ARG A 102 -4.21 3.98 8.73
C ARG A 102 -4.53 3.94 7.24
N ALA A 103 -4.66 5.08 6.59
CA ALA A 103 -4.87 5.16 5.15
C ALA A 103 -3.73 4.49 4.38
N LEU A 104 -2.48 4.81 4.71
CA LEU A 104 -1.29 4.18 4.13
C LEU A 104 -1.28 2.66 4.36
N TRP A 105 -1.62 2.20 5.56
CA TRP A 105 -1.73 0.76 5.83
C TRP A 105 -2.73 0.07 4.89
N HIS A 106 -3.94 0.63 4.72
CA HIS A 106 -4.93 0.08 3.77
C HIS A 106 -4.38 0.03 2.34
N LEU A 107 -3.69 1.09 1.90
CA LEU A 107 -3.11 1.15 0.55
C LEU A 107 -2.05 0.06 0.30
N ARG A 108 -1.37 -0.41 1.35
CA ARG A 108 -0.35 -1.47 1.26
C ARG A 108 -0.90 -2.90 1.33
N LEU A 109 -2.16 -3.08 1.73
CA LEU A 109 -2.73 -4.43 1.90
C LEU A 109 -2.97 -5.21 0.61
N ALA A 110 -2.91 -4.55 -0.55
CA ALA A 110 -3.09 -5.21 -1.83
C ALA A 110 -2.21 -4.56 -2.89
N HIS A 111 -1.57 -5.39 -3.70
CA HIS A 111 -0.85 -4.93 -4.86
C HIS A 111 -1.83 -4.30 -5.87
N HIS A 112 -1.41 -3.21 -6.51
CA HIS A 112 -2.25 -2.42 -7.42
C HIS A 112 -2.79 -3.23 -8.63
N SER A 113 -2.20 -4.39 -8.94
CA SER A 113 -2.72 -5.32 -9.96
C SER A 113 -4.04 -6.00 -9.56
N GLN A 114 -4.31 -6.11 -8.26
CA GLN A 114 -5.53 -6.72 -7.71
C GLN A 114 -6.67 -5.71 -7.71
N ARG A 115 -7.22 -5.41 -8.90
CA ARG A 115 -8.12 -4.26 -9.12
C ARG A 115 -9.24 -4.10 -8.10
N SER A 116 -9.91 -5.19 -7.71
CA SER A 116 -11.02 -5.14 -6.75
C SER A 116 -10.53 -4.80 -5.33
N ALA A 117 -9.59 -5.58 -4.80
CA ALA A 117 -9.03 -5.38 -3.46
C ALA A 117 -8.35 -4.01 -3.33
N PHE A 118 -7.52 -3.64 -4.30
CA PHE A 118 -6.85 -2.35 -4.31
C PHE A 118 -7.84 -1.18 -4.40
N SER A 119 -8.86 -1.25 -5.27
CA SER A 119 -9.85 -0.17 -5.37
C SER A 119 -10.66 0.00 -4.09
N ASN A 120 -11.00 -1.10 -3.41
CA ASN A 120 -11.68 -1.05 -2.11
C ASN A 120 -10.77 -0.41 -1.05
N ASN A 121 -9.51 -0.82 -0.98
CA ASN A 121 -8.54 -0.23 -0.05
C ASN A 121 -8.32 1.27 -0.30
N VAL A 122 -8.25 1.69 -1.57
CA VAL A 122 -8.15 3.11 -1.95
C VAL A 122 -9.38 3.90 -1.52
N ARG A 123 -10.58 3.31 -1.62
CA ARG A 123 -11.82 3.93 -1.12
C ARG A 123 -11.79 4.13 0.38
N VAL A 124 -11.41 3.08 1.13
CA VAL A 124 -11.28 3.17 2.59
C VAL A 124 -10.24 4.21 3.00
N ALA A 125 -9.09 4.25 2.32
CA ALA A 125 -8.05 5.25 2.57
C ALA A 125 -8.55 6.69 2.30
N TYR A 126 -9.29 6.90 1.21
CA TYR A 126 -9.90 8.19 0.90
C TYR A 126 -10.88 8.62 2.00
N ASP A 127 -11.76 7.73 2.42
CA ASP A 127 -12.77 8.01 3.44
C ASP A 127 -12.11 8.34 4.79
N LEU A 128 -11.05 7.63 5.17
CA LEU A 128 -10.27 7.92 6.38
C LEU A 128 -9.65 9.32 6.37
N LEU A 129 -9.13 9.75 5.21
CA LEU A 129 -8.48 11.05 5.06
C LEU A 129 -9.49 12.20 4.92
N ASN A 130 -10.64 11.93 4.31
CA ASN A 130 -11.69 12.93 4.11
C ASN A 130 -12.32 13.39 5.43
N LEU A 131 -12.40 12.51 6.42
CA LEU A 131 -12.91 12.79 7.77
C LEU A 131 -12.01 13.71 8.62
N THR A 132 -10.88 14.16 8.06
CA THR A 132 -9.89 14.99 8.76
C THR A 132 -10.07 16.50 8.52
N GLY A 133 -11.06 16.90 7.71
CA GLY A 133 -11.39 18.31 7.53
C GLY A 133 -11.85 18.93 8.86
N PRO A 134 -11.62 20.24 9.10
CA PRO A 134 -12.20 20.92 10.24
C PRO A 134 -13.72 20.82 10.09
N GLY A 135 -14.34 19.97 10.92
CA GLY A 135 -15.78 19.95 11.05
C GLY A 135 -16.22 21.37 11.36
N LYS A 136 -17.09 21.93 10.53
CA LYS A 136 -17.84 23.13 10.90
C LYS A 136 -18.41 22.84 12.28
N HIS A 137 -17.91 23.53 13.29
CA HIS A 137 -18.59 23.64 14.56
C HIS A 137 -19.98 24.17 14.24
N SER A 138 -20.99 23.29 14.21
CA SER A 138 -22.35 23.72 14.49
C SER A 138 -22.30 24.23 15.91
N GLY A 139 -22.22 25.55 16.07
CA GLY A 139 -22.27 26.18 17.37
C GLY A 139 -23.57 25.80 18.06
N GLU A 140 -23.48 24.91 19.04
CA GLU A 140 -24.42 24.89 20.15
C GLU A 140 -24.17 26.17 20.94
N THR A 141 -24.97 27.20 20.70
CA THR A 141 -25.19 28.25 21.70
C THR A 141 -26.24 27.76 22.70
N PRO A 142 -26.01 27.91 24.02
CA PRO A 142 -26.89 27.36 25.04
C PRO A 142 -28.21 28.12 25.13
N GLU A 143 -29.23 27.39 25.54
CA GLU A 143 -30.58 27.84 25.84
C GLU A 143 -30.61 29.12 26.69
N GLY A 144 -31.44 30.06 26.26
CA GLY A 144 -31.79 31.25 27.01
C GLY A 144 -32.99 31.95 26.38
N GLN A 145 -34.15 31.73 27.01
CA GLN A 145 -35.26 32.69 27.14
C GLN A 145 -36.49 32.52 26.24
N GLU A 146 -37.60 32.22 26.93
CA GLU A 146 -38.99 32.14 26.48
C GLU A 146 -39.49 33.41 25.79
N GLY A 147 -40.41 33.26 24.82
CA GLY A 147 -41.32 34.35 24.47
C GLY A 147 -41.97 34.32 23.08
N SER A 148 -43.23 33.86 23.06
CA SER A 148 -44.33 34.35 22.23
C SER A 148 -44.55 33.78 20.81
N CYS A 149 -45.80 33.32 20.67
CA CYS A 149 -46.47 32.71 19.53
C CYS A 149 -46.70 33.66 18.34
N THR A 150 -46.84 33.10 17.14
CA THR A 150 -47.90 33.46 16.16
C THR A 150 -48.07 32.32 15.15
N GLU A 151 -49.33 32.03 14.82
CA GLU A 151 -49.80 30.93 13.98
C GLU A 151 -49.81 31.25 12.46
N SER A 152 -49.38 30.26 11.65
CA SER A 152 -49.93 29.78 10.34
C SER A 152 -50.07 30.76 9.13
N PRO A 153 -50.31 30.30 7.86
CA PRO A 153 -50.52 28.94 7.34
C PRO A 153 -49.74 28.56 6.02
N THR A 154 -49.64 27.24 5.81
CA THR A 154 -49.73 26.43 4.55
C THR A 154 -49.27 27.01 3.19
N GLY A 155 -48.35 26.31 2.52
CA GLY A 155 -48.23 26.38 1.05
C GLY A 155 -46.91 25.88 0.43
N GLY A 156 -46.92 24.61 0.01
CA GLY A 156 -46.13 23.94 -1.03
C GLY A 156 -44.83 24.55 -1.61
N GLY A 157 -43.79 23.72 -1.67
CA GLY A 157 -42.79 23.84 -2.72
C GLY A 157 -41.41 23.33 -2.35
N GLY A 158 -40.86 22.47 -3.21
CA GLY A 158 -39.43 22.45 -3.47
C GLY A 158 -38.67 21.31 -2.83
N GLY A 159 -38.12 20.45 -3.69
CA GLY A 159 -37.21 19.41 -3.28
C GLY A 159 -35.95 19.95 -2.63
N GLY A 160 -35.34 19.10 -1.85
CA GLY A 160 -34.05 19.32 -1.22
C GLY A 160 -33.54 18.00 -0.70
N GLY A 161 -33.32 17.04 -1.62
CA GLY A 161 -32.36 15.98 -1.33
C GLY A 161 -31.07 16.69 -0.92
N GLY A 162 -30.60 16.42 0.30
CA GLY A 162 -29.37 16.99 0.83
C GLY A 162 -28.14 16.50 0.06
N GLU A 163 -27.98 17.00 -1.16
CA GLU A 163 -26.71 17.05 -1.87
C GLU A 163 -26.04 18.36 -1.49
N GLY A 164 -25.17 18.33 -0.49
CA GLY A 164 -24.53 19.56 -0.03
C GLY A 164 -23.61 19.39 1.16
N GLU A 165 -22.54 18.62 1.00
CA GLU A 165 -21.18 18.97 1.46
C GLU A 165 -20.21 17.86 1.02
N GLY A 166 -19.90 17.85 -0.29
CA GLY A 166 -18.86 17.00 -0.85
C GLY A 166 -17.49 17.47 -0.39
N GLY A 167 -17.10 17.12 0.83
CA GLY A 167 -15.74 17.26 1.31
C GLY A 167 -14.82 16.33 0.52
N GLY A 168 -13.72 16.88 0.02
CA GLY A 168 -12.61 16.12 -0.56
C GLY A 168 -11.43 16.06 0.41
N VAL A 169 -10.49 15.14 0.14
CA VAL A 169 -9.27 15.04 0.94
C VAL A 169 -8.47 16.34 0.80
N ARG A 170 -8.01 16.92 1.91
CA ARG A 170 -7.19 18.14 1.90
C ARG A 170 -5.93 17.93 1.06
N GLY A 171 -5.61 18.86 0.15
CA GLY A 171 -4.51 18.69 -0.80
C GLY A 171 -3.14 18.48 -0.17
N SER A 172 -2.90 19.02 1.03
CA SER A 172 -1.68 18.73 1.80
C SER A 172 -1.61 17.26 2.25
N LEU A 173 -2.73 16.68 2.70
CA LEU A 173 -2.82 15.27 3.10
C LEU A 173 -2.68 14.35 1.89
N TYR A 174 -3.28 14.74 0.76
CA TYR A 174 -3.09 14.03 -0.49
C TYR A 174 -1.61 14.03 -0.90
N THR A 175 -0.97 15.19 -0.93
CA THR A 175 0.45 15.32 -1.28
C THR A 175 1.34 14.52 -0.33
N GLN A 176 1.07 14.58 0.98
CA GLN A 176 1.79 13.79 1.99
C GLN A 176 1.59 12.29 1.78
N THR A 177 0.37 11.85 1.45
CA THR A 177 0.08 10.44 1.14
C THR A 177 0.91 9.97 -0.05
N LEU A 178 0.97 10.75 -1.14
CA LEU A 178 1.76 10.40 -2.33
C LEU A 178 3.27 10.34 -2.03
N GLN A 179 3.78 11.27 -1.22
CA GLN A 179 5.18 11.26 -0.76
C GLN A 179 5.50 10.00 0.04
N CYS A 180 4.65 9.63 1.00
CA CYS A 180 4.81 8.41 1.79
C CYS A 180 4.80 7.16 0.89
N LEU A 181 3.85 7.04 -0.05
CA LEU A 181 3.79 5.91 -0.98
C LEU A 181 5.06 5.76 -1.85
N CYS A 182 5.65 6.87 -2.30
CA CYS A 182 6.91 6.82 -3.04
C CYS A 182 8.09 6.44 -2.15
N SER A 183 8.21 7.07 -0.97
CA SER A 183 9.31 6.82 -0.04
C SER A 183 9.31 5.37 0.47
N GLU A 184 8.15 4.86 0.87
CA GLU A 184 7.96 3.50 1.37
C GLU A 184 8.08 2.47 0.25
N GLY A 185 7.77 2.87 -0.98
CA GLY A 185 8.02 2.08 -2.19
C GLY A 185 9.50 1.98 -2.58
N GLY A 186 10.42 2.59 -1.80
CA GLY A 186 11.85 2.56 -2.06
C GLY A 186 12.32 3.57 -3.11
N VAL A 187 11.48 4.55 -3.47
CA VAL A 187 11.84 5.58 -4.46
C VAL A 187 12.46 6.78 -3.76
N PRO A 188 13.70 7.18 -4.12
CA PRO A 188 14.31 8.38 -3.55
C PRO A 188 13.48 9.65 -3.81
N ALA A 189 13.52 10.59 -2.86
CA ALA A 189 12.79 11.86 -2.98
C ALA A 189 13.17 12.65 -4.25
N SER A 190 14.45 12.63 -4.64
CA SER A 190 14.90 13.28 -5.87
C SER A 190 14.30 12.69 -7.15
N THR A 191 13.99 11.39 -7.14
CA THR A 191 13.43 10.64 -8.27
C THR A 191 11.92 10.77 -8.37
N SER A 192 11.24 10.83 -7.22
CA SER A 192 9.78 11.00 -7.15
C SER A 192 9.33 12.47 -7.25
N ALA A 193 10.19 13.44 -6.92
CA ALA A 193 9.86 14.87 -6.97
C ALA A 193 9.26 15.36 -8.32
N PRO A 194 9.77 14.96 -9.51
CA PRO A 194 9.16 15.37 -10.77
C PRO A 194 7.78 14.76 -11.01
N LEU A 195 7.52 13.55 -10.51
CA LEU A 195 6.19 12.94 -10.54
C LEU A 195 5.21 13.68 -9.63
N LEU A 196 5.63 13.93 -8.38
CA LEU A 196 4.81 14.61 -7.38
C LEU A 196 4.43 16.03 -7.81
N ARG A 197 5.34 16.73 -8.51
CA ARG A 197 5.03 18.04 -9.12
C ARG A 197 3.92 17.96 -10.18
N ARG A 198 3.80 16.86 -10.93
CA ARG A 198 2.72 16.66 -11.91
C ARG A 198 1.39 16.28 -11.28
N LEU A 199 1.43 15.66 -10.10
CA LEU A 199 0.26 15.21 -9.35
C LEU A 199 -0.13 16.19 -8.23
N HIS A 200 0.52 17.35 -8.13
CA HIS A 200 0.35 18.26 -7.01
C HIS A 200 -1.06 18.88 -6.98
N CYS A 201 -1.62 18.98 -5.78
CA CYS A 201 -2.80 19.78 -5.47
C CYS A 201 -2.44 20.80 -4.39
N HIS A 202 -3.08 21.97 -4.39
CA HIS A 202 -2.78 23.01 -3.39
C HIS A 202 -3.17 22.54 -1.99
N ASP A 203 -2.46 22.99 -0.96
CA ASP A 203 -2.62 22.49 0.41
C ASP A 203 -4.07 22.55 0.93
N HIS A 204 -4.83 23.55 0.52
CA HIS A 204 -6.22 23.77 0.95
C HIS A 204 -7.26 23.24 -0.04
N GLU A 205 -6.83 22.71 -1.19
CA GLU A 205 -7.71 22.17 -2.21
C GLU A 205 -8.43 20.91 -1.70
N ALA A 206 -9.72 20.79 -2.00
CA ALA A 206 -10.49 19.59 -1.71
C ALA A 206 -10.30 18.59 -2.87
N VAL A 207 -9.44 17.59 -2.67
CA VAL A 207 -9.12 16.58 -3.67
C VAL A 207 -10.26 15.56 -3.80
N PRO A 208 -10.90 15.44 -4.99
CA PRO A 208 -11.96 14.48 -5.19
C PRO A 208 -11.42 13.05 -5.29
N TYR A 209 -12.30 12.07 -5.06
CA TYR A 209 -11.92 10.65 -4.98
C TYR A 209 -11.18 10.15 -6.23
N ASP A 210 -11.58 10.59 -7.41
CA ASP A 210 -11.00 10.15 -8.67
C ASP A 210 -9.57 10.69 -8.89
N VAL A 211 -9.29 11.93 -8.49
CA VAL A 211 -7.95 12.52 -8.47
C VAL A 211 -7.07 11.82 -7.41
N PHE A 212 -7.61 11.60 -6.21
CA PHE A 212 -6.92 10.85 -5.16
C PHE A 212 -6.53 9.46 -5.65
N ARG A 213 -7.50 8.71 -6.19
CA ARG A 213 -7.31 7.37 -6.72
C ARG A 213 -6.31 7.35 -7.87
N HIS A 214 -6.36 8.34 -8.75
CA HIS A 214 -5.39 8.47 -9.85
C HIS A 214 -3.97 8.68 -9.33
N GLY A 215 -3.76 9.58 -8.37
CA GLY A 215 -2.45 9.84 -7.77
C GLY A 215 -1.90 8.60 -7.07
N VAL A 216 -2.71 7.98 -6.21
CA VAL A 216 -2.31 6.77 -5.47
C VAL A 216 -1.93 5.62 -6.41
N LEU A 217 -2.74 5.36 -7.43
CA LEU A 217 -2.42 4.33 -8.42
C LEU A 217 -1.14 4.68 -9.17
N THR A 218 -0.97 5.93 -9.60
CA THR A 218 0.21 6.36 -10.35
C THR A 218 1.48 6.20 -9.52
N CYS A 219 1.46 6.63 -8.24
CA CYS A 219 2.58 6.45 -7.32
C CYS A 219 2.90 4.98 -7.06
N ALA A 220 1.89 4.12 -6.83
CA ALA A 220 2.11 2.69 -6.63
C ALA A 220 2.78 2.03 -7.85
N VAL A 221 2.26 2.31 -9.06
CA VAL A 221 2.82 1.78 -10.31
C VAL A 221 4.24 2.33 -10.56
N PHE A 222 4.46 3.61 -10.28
CA PHE A 222 5.77 4.22 -10.43
C PHE A 222 6.81 3.61 -9.49
N SER A 223 6.46 3.38 -8.22
CA SER A 223 7.37 2.75 -7.26
C SER A 223 7.80 1.35 -7.69
N ASP A 224 6.86 0.53 -8.16
CA ASP A 224 7.18 -0.81 -8.67
C ASP A 224 8.02 -0.76 -9.95
N TYR A 225 7.75 0.21 -10.84
CA TYR A 225 8.54 0.43 -12.04
C TYR A 225 9.99 0.83 -11.71
N ILE A 226 10.19 1.75 -10.76
CA ILE A 226 11.54 2.17 -10.34
C ILE A 226 12.29 1.02 -9.67
N ARG A 227 11.66 0.26 -8.78
CA ARG A 227 12.28 -0.94 -8.19
C ARG A 227 12.70 -1.95 -9.25
N GLN A 228 11.87 -2.17 -10.27
CA GLN A 228 12.23 -3.06 -11.37
C GLN A 228 13.39 -2.48 -12.19
N ALA A 229 13.45 -1.17 -12.42
CA ALA A 229 14.56 -0.53 -13.10
C ALA A 229 15.87 -0.65 -12.28
N GLN A 230 15.83 -0.42 -10.97
CA GLN A 230 16.97 -0.59 -10.06
C GLN A 230 17.50 -2.03 -10.08
N ARG A 231 16.60 -3.03 -10.05
CA ARG A 231 16.98 -4.45 -10.19
C ARG A 231 17.64 -4.73 -11.53
N LEU A 232 17.08 -4.23 -12.63
CA LEU A 232 17.68 -4.40 -13.95
C LEU A 232 19.07 -3.78 -14.02
N TYR A 233 19.28 -2.61 -13.42
CA TYR A 233 20.61 -2.01 -13.33
C TYR A 233 21.58 -2.87 -12.53
N ALA A 234 21.15 -3.41 -11.39
CA ALA A 234 21.97 -4.30 -10.57
C ALA A 234 22.42 -5.57 -11.31
N GLU A 235 21.57 -6.13 -12.19
CA GLU A 235 21.92 -7.29 -13.03
C GLU A 235 22.91 -6.93 -14.15
N VAL A 236 22.91 -5.69 -14.63
CA VAL A 236 23.83 -5.22 -15.68
C VAL A 236 25.17 -4.77 -15.08
N CYS A 237 25.18 -4.39 -13.81
CA CYS A 237 26.38 -4.08 -13.06
C CYS A 237 27.10 -5.35 -12.62
N CYS A 238 28.36 -5.50 -13.03
CA CYS A 238 29.27 -6.45 -12.40
C CYS A 238 29.82 -5.82 -11.11
N PRO A 239 29.66 -6.44 -9.92
CA PRO A 239 30.17 -5.88 -8.66
C PRO A 239 31.69 -5.70 -8.67
N ASP A 240 32.41 -6.46 -9.49
CA ASP A 240 33.87 -6.41 -9.59
C ASP A 240 34.40 -5.40 -10.63
N GLU A 241 33.56 -4.89 -11.54
CA GLU A 241 34.00 -4.03 -12.67
C GLU A 241 33.55 -2.55 -12.56
N GLY A 242 32.82 -2.21 -11.49
CA GLY A 242 32.35 -0.84 -11.25
C GLY A 242 31.02 -0.52 -11.95
N PRO A 243 30.72 0.77 -12.23
CA PRO A 243 29.43 1.18 -12.78
C PRO A 243 29.16 0.57 -14.17
N ALA A 244 27.90 0.29 -14.48
CA ALA A 244 27.52 -0.40 -15.71
C ALA A 244 27.92 0.38 -16.96
N SER A 245 28.23 -0.36 -18.03
CA SER A 245 28.49 0.22 -19.34
C SER A 245 27.32 1.07 -19.80
N ARG A 246 27.59 2.32 -20.22
CA ARG A 246 26.58 3.25 -20.73
C ARG A 246 25.82 2.66 -21.91
N ALA A 247 26.50 1.92 -22.78
CA ALA A 247 25.90 1.22 -23.92
C ALA A 247 24.83 0.22 -23.47
N LEU A 248 25.14 -0.61 -22.48
CA LEU A 248 24.20 -1.60 -21.94
C LEU A 248 23.02 -0.92 -21.26
N CYS A 249 23.27 0.08 -20.42
CA CYS A 249 22.23 0.86 -19.76
C CYS A 249 21.27 1.51 -20.75
N LEU A 250 21.78 2.12 -21.82
CA LEU A 250 20.95 2.71 -22.88
C LEU A 250 20.12 1.66 -23.64
N ALA A 251 20.65 0.45 -23.85
CA ALA A 251 19.89 -0.64 -24.47
C ALA A 251 18.72 -1.11 -23.58
N VAL A 252 18.96 -1.22 -22.27
CA VAL A 252 17.91 -1.54 -21.29
C VAL A 252 16.86 -0.42 -21.25
N LEU A 253 17.28 0.85 -21.13
CA LEU A 253 16.38 2.01 -21.15
C LEU A 253 15.58 2.10 -22.46
N GLY A 254 16.21 1.80 -23.61
CA GLY A 254 15.53 1.71 -24.89
C GLY A 254 14.45 0.63 -24.90
N THR A 255 14.75 -0.55 -24.34
CA THR A 255 13.78 -1.65 -24.22
C THR A 255 12.62 -1.28 -23.28
N LEU A 256 12.90 -0.58 -22.18
CA LEU A 256 11.88 -0.04 -21.28
C LEU A 256 11.00 0.99 -22.00
N LYS A 257 11.60 1.91 -22.76
CA LYS A 257 10.88 2.91 -23.56
C LYS A 257 9.94 2.25 -24.58
N GLU A 258 10.42 1.30 -25.36
CA GLU A 258 9.63 0.55 -26.34
C GLU A 258 8.47 -0.23 -25.69
N ALA A 259 8.71 -0.82 -24.51
CA ALA A 259 7.64 -1.45 -23.75
C ALA A 259 6.54 -0.44 -23.40
N LEU A 260 6.91 0.74 -22.88
CA LEU A 260 5.96 1.81 -22.56
C LEU A 260 5.21 2.33 -23.81
N GLU A 261 5.83 2.31 -25.01
CA GLU A 261 5.27 2.79 -26.29
C GLU A 261 4.36 1.78 -27.00
N THR A 262 4.69 0.48 -26.98
CA THR A 262 3.86 -0.59 -27.58
C THR A 262 2.46 -0.73 -26.97
N SER A 263 2.15 0.03 -25.92
CA SER A 263 0.81 0.14 -25.33
C SER A 263 -0.11 1.18 -26.00
N GLN A 264 0.42 1.98 -26.94
CA GLN A 264 -0.28 3.08 -27.58
C GLN A 264 -1.21 2.65 -28.74
N GLY A 265 -1.08 1.41 -29.24
CA GLY A 265 -1.78 0.91 -30.44
C GLY A 265 -2.97 -0.04 -30.23
N CYS A 266 -3.47 -0.25 -29.00
CA CYS A 266 -4.73 -0.97 -28.78
C CYS A 266 -5.84 0.03 -28.47
N ASP A 267 -6.58 0.37 -29.52
CA ASP A 267 -7.74 1.24 -29.48
C ASP A 267 -8.75 0.87 -28.40
N ALA A 268 -9.47 1.89 -27.97
CA ALA A 268 -10.43 1.95 -26.88
C ALA A 268 -11.71 1.10 -27.07
N THR A 269 -11.63 -0.07 -27.72
CA THR A 269 -12.82 -0.77 -28.25
C THR A 269 -13.31 -1.94 -27.40
N CYS A 270 -12.74 -2.24 -26.23
CA CYS A 270 -13.21 -3.35 -25.38
C CYS A 270 -13.93 -2.95 -24.08
N CYS A 271 -14.23 -1.66 -23.87
CA CYS A 271 -14.95 -1.21 -22.67
C CYS A 271 -16.07 -0.20 -22.95
N VAL A 272 -16.79 -0.31 -24.06
CA VAL A 272 -17.99 0.50 -24.30
C VAL A 272 -19.23 -0.39 -24.17
N ASN A 273 -19.70 -0.59 -22.94
CA ASN A 273 -21.12 -0.84 -22.73
C ASN A 273 -21.82 0.53 -22.84
N ALA A 274 -22.87 0.60 -23.67
CA ALA A 274 -23.42 1.82 -24.23
C ALA A 274 -24.22 2.72 -23.24
N ASN A 275 -23.95 2.71 -21.94
CA ASN A 275 -24.72 3.51 -20.97
C ASN A 275 -23.93 4.33 -19.95
N THR A 276 -22.60 4.42 -20.05
CA THR A 276 -21.81 5.16 -19.05
C THR A 276 -21.14 6.38 -19.69
N LYS A 277 -21.56 7.59 -19.28
CA LYS A 277 -20.85 8.85 -19.52
C LYS A 277 -19.35 8.61 -19.30
N ALA A 278 -18.56 8.74 -20.37
CA ALA A 278 -17.13 8.47 -20.34
C ALA A 278 -16.44 9.49 -19.42
N ASN A 279 -16.13 9.07 -18.19
CA ASN A 279 -15.30 9.84 -17.28
C ASN A 279 -13.86 9.86 -17.81
N VAL A 280 -13.34 11.04 -18.12
CA VAL A 280 -11.96 11.30 -18.59
C VAL A 280 -10.90 10.72 -17.63
N CYS A 281 -11.25 10.56 -16.36
CA CYS A 281 -10.41 9.94 -15.33
C CYS A 281 -10.27 8.41 -15.48
N LEU A 282 -11.28 7.73 -16.06
CA LEU A 282 -11.20 6.29 -16.35
C LEU A 282 -10.10 6.01 -17.39
N GLU A 283 -9.95 6.89 -18.39
CA GLU A 283 -8.99 6.73 -19.47
C GLU A 283 -7.53 6.80 -18.98
N ALA A 284 -7.26 7.66 -17.99
CA ALA A 284 -5.94 7.75 -17.33
C ALA A 284 -5.61 6.47 -16.54
N ASN A 285 -6.60 5.90 -15.86
CA ASN A 285 -6.46 4.63 -15.15
C ASN A 285 -6.17 3.45 -16.11
N VAL A 286 -6.77 3.45 -17.30
CA VAL A 286 -6.46 2.42 -18.30
C VAL A 286 -5.02 2.58 -18.82
N LYS A 287 -4.49 3.81 -18.95
CA LYS A 287 -3.07 4.02 -19.33
C LYS A 287 -2.08 3.52 -18.27
N ALA A 288 -2.31 3.81 -16.99
CA ALA A 288 -1.49 3.28 -15.88
C ALA A 288 -1.46 1.74 -15.86
N ILE A 289 -2.63 1.12 -16.03
CA ILE A 289 -2.78 -0.35 -16.12
C ILE A 289 -2.12 -0.93 -17.39
N ARG A 290 -2.08 -0.17 -18.49
CA ARG A 290 -1.39 -0.55 -19.72
C ARG A 290 0.14 -0.54 -19.56
N TYR A 291 0.71 0.37 -18.76
CA TYR A 291 2.16 0.37 -18.48
C TYR A 291 2.63 -0.90 -17.76
N LEU A 292 1.81 -1.44 -16.86
CA LEU A 292 2.06 -2.75 -16.22
C LEU A 292 1.95 -3.93 -17.18
N LYS A 293 1.01 -3.88 -18.13
CA LYS A 293 0.87 -4.94 -19.14
C LYS A 293 2.00 -4.90 -20.17
N ALA A 294 2.58 -3.73 -20.39
CA ALA A 294 3.74 -3.51 -21.23
C ALA A 294 5.04 -4.03 -20.59
N SER A 295 5.26 -3.80 -19.29
CA SER A 295 6.44 -4.33 -18.59
C SER A 295 6.46 -5.86 -18.58
N ALA A 296 5.30 -6.52 -18.51
CA ALA A 296 5.16 -7.97 -18.67
C ALA A 296 5.49 -8.49 -20.09
N LYS A 297 5.57 -7.62 -21.10
CA LYS A 297 5.94 -7.96 -22.49
C LYS A 297 7.43 -7.80 -22.79
N ILE A 298 8.23 -7.28 -21.85
CA ILE A 298 9.69 -7.37 -21.95
C ILE A 298 10.05 -8.84 -21.77
N SER A 299 10.25 -9.54 -22.88
CA SER A 299 10.74 -10.91 -22.79
C SER A 299 12.24 -10.89 -22.50
N PRO A 300 12.75 -11.81 -21.66
CA PRO A 300 14.18 -11.93 -21.40
C PRO A 300 15.01 -12.03 -22.70
N HIS A 301 14.43 -12.63 -23.75
CA HIS A 301 15.07 -12.79 -25.05
C HIS A 301 15.24 -11.45 -25.80
N LYS A 302 14.23 -10.56 -25.78
CA LYS A 302 14.34 -9.24 -26.41
C LYS A 302 15.37 -8.36 -25.69
N LEU A 303 15.37 -8.42 -24.35
CA LEU A 303 16.33 -7.69 -23.54
C LEU A 303 17.77 -8.19 -23.78
N ALA A 304 17.97 -9.51 -23.77
CA ALA A 304 19.27 -10.11 -24.04
C ALA A 304 19.79 -9.74 -25.44
N ALA A 305 18.94 -9.81 -26.47
CA ALA A 305 19.31 -9.43 -27.84
C ALA A 305 19.75 -7.95 -27.93
N ALA A 306 19.02 -7.04 -27.26
CA ALA A 306 19.37 -5.63 -27.22
C ALA A 306 20.72 -5.39 -26.52
N MET A 307 20.97 -6.09 -25.41
CA MET A 307 22.23 -6.02 -24.67
C MET A 307 23.42 -6.57 -25.47
N SER A 308 23.26 -7.72 -26.12
CA SER A 308 24.31 -8.31 -26.98
C SER A 308 24.67 -7.38 -28.15
N GLY A 309 23.68 -6.70 -28.74
CA GLY A 309 23.93 -5.69 -29.77
C GLY A 309 24.69 -4.47 -29.26
N ALA A 310 24.43 -4.03 -28.03
CA ALA A 310 25.05 -2.85 -27.45
C ALA A 310 26.50 -3.05 -27.01
N GLN A 311 26.89 -4.27 -26.59
CA GLN A 311 28.28 -4.60 -26.26
C GLN A 311 29.26 -4.40 -27.42
N THR A 312 28.78 -4.46 -28.67
CA THR A 312 29.63 -4.41 -29.86
C THR A 312 29.65 -3.05 -30.55
N ARG A 313 28.76 -2.11 -30.19
CA ARG A 313 28.52 -0.89 -31.00
C ARG A 313 28.08 0.36 -30.23
N GLY A 314 27.97 0.32 -28.91
CA GLY A 314 27.42 1.43 -28.13
C GLY A 314 28.41 2.55 -27.76
N PRO A 315 27.89 3.70 -27.29
CA PRO A 315 28.72 4.81 -26.81
C PRO A 315 29.58 4.39 -25.61
N GLY A 316 30.84 4.82 -25.61
CA GLY A 316 31.79 4.53 -24.54
C GLY A 316 31.45 5.23 -23.22
N GLY A 317 31.99 4.69 -22.13
CA GLY A 317 31.83 5.21 -20.76
C GLY A 317 30.82 4.43 -19.92
N ASN A 318 30.64 4.89 -18.69
CA ASN A 318 29.80 4.24 -17.70
C ASN A 318 28.58 5.12 -17.37
N MET A 319 27.55 4.49 -16.84
CA MET A 319 26.37 5.14 -16.30
C MET A 319 26.20 4.64 -14.87
N ASP A 320 26.10 5.53 -13.90
CA ASP A 320 25.88 5.14 -12.51
C ASP A 320 24.41 4.80 -12.23
N ALA A 321 24.15 4.20 -11.07
CA ALA A 321 22.82 3.75 -10.67
C ALA A 321 21.81 4.90 -10.61
N LYS A 322 22.25 6.10 -10.21
CA LYS A 322 21.39 7.26 -10.04
C LYS A 322 21.04 7.88 -11.39
N GLU A 323 22.00 7.97 -12.30
CA GLU A 323 21.79 8.42 -13.67
C GLU A 323 20.79 7.49 -14.38
N PHE A 324 20.98 6.17 -14.26
CA PHE A 324 20.06 5.18 -14.83
C PHE A 324 18.64 5.29 -14.26
N GLU A 325 18.52 5.38 -12.93
CA GLU A 325 17.24 5.51 -12.24
C GLU A 325 16.49 6.77 -12.68
N ASN A 326 17.18 7.92 -12.74
CA ASN A 326 16.59 9.18 -13.19
C ASN A 326 16.12 9.10 -14.65
N ALA A 327 16.94 8.52 -15.53
CA ALA A 327 16.57 8.32 -16.92
C ALA A 327 15.36 7.40 -17.08
N ALA A 328 15.29 6.32 -16.28
CA ALA A 328 14.12 5.44 -16.25
C ALA A 328 12.88 6.17 -15.73
N ALA A 329 13.02 6.98 -14.67
CA ALA A 329 11.93 7.78 -14.11
C ALA A 329 11.38 8.77 -15.14
N ASP A 330 12.23 9.47 -15.88
CA ASP A 330 11.83 10.42 -16.92
C ASP A 330 10.99 9.77 -18.02
N LEU A 331 11.32 8.53 -18.42
CA LEU A 331 10.51 7.76 -19.38
C LEU A 331 9.08 7.55 -18.87
N PHE A 332 8.91 7.26 -17.58
CA PHE A 332 7.59 7.09 -16.99
C PHE A 332 6.86 8.43 -16.84
N ILE A 333 7.51 9.42 -16.23
CA ILE A 333 6.90 10.70 -15.82
C ILE A 333 6.45 11.52 -17.02
N THR A 334 7.19 11.50 -18.13
CA THR A 334 6.81 12.19 -19.37
C THR A 334 5.40 11.81 -19.84
N ARG A 335 4.94 10.60 -19.50
CA ARG A 335 3.65 10.05 -19.91
C ARG A 335 2.51 10.26 -18.90
N VAL A 336 2.82 10.71 -17.69
CA VAL A 336 1.82 11.00 -16.66
C VAL A 336 1.11 12.31 -16.98
N LYS A 337 -0.23 12.30 -16.99
CA LYS A 337 -1.04 13.52 -17.16
C LYS A 337 -0.84 14.43 -15.95
N VAL A 338 -0.78 15.73 -16.18
CA VAL A 338 -0.80 16.72 -15.10
C VAL A 338 -2.20 16.75 -14.51
N VAL A 339 -2.29 16.75 -13.18
CA VAL A 339 -3.54 17.04 -12.47
C VAL A 339 -3.75 18.55 -12.55
N SER A 340 -4.86 18.98 -13.14
CA SER A 340 -5.25 20.39 -13.28
C SER A 340 -6.70 20.54 -12.90
#